data_AF-A0A2K2TTI2-F1
#
_entry.id   AF-A0A2K2TTI2-F1
#
_cell.length_a   1.000
_cell.length_b   1.000
_cell.length_c   1.000
_cell.angle_alpha   90.00
_cell.angle_beta   90.00
_cell.angle_gamma   90.00
#
_symmetry.space_group_name_H-M   'P 1'
#
loop_
_entity.id
_entity.type
_entity.pdbx_description
1 polymer ?
#
loop_
_entity_poly.entity_id
_entity_poly.type
_entity_poly.pdbx_seq_one_letter_code
_entity_poly.pdbx_strand_id
1 'polypeptide(L)'
;MEERRFTCSLITPLFSYGAYPKKMEFRAAELKGLMRYVYRITCPQNKKTLLKNENILFGGVSNSGQKDNGNGNKVSLPSEGENGWASPVRLRVWGGKGEGSMHLLLHDKKNGLNPFMEYMKTGNLYISLKCRPITAERGYDFYPQKADIDWYTDLAMLSVMLCGLGRRSRKGRGSLKVEELRFVDSSEAAEWICRVLNQTACLCSNENAERFYMLSKEQITPLFNSKIFFRPVIQKIQFGRSMNQEKVMTYLTAIDELCHDKLKFKNPVEAAATGRGKPRLASPLWISFINTDEGVCPVYTFVNAIDRSKQIDADCKVRDEFVDLLEKRTKRR
;
A
#
# COMPACT_ATOMS: atom_id res chain seq x y z
N MET A 1 3.99 21.62 -18.14
CA MET A 1 3.79 20.33 -17.47
C MET A 1 4.90 20.20 -16.45
N GLU A 2 4.56 20.30 -15.18
CA GLU A 2 5.56 20.26 -14.11
C GLU A 2 6.11 18.84 -13.95
N GLU A 3 7.38 18.76 -13.54
CA GLU A 3 8.07 17.51 -13.28
C GLU A 3 8.64 17.53 -11.86
N ARG A 4 8.42 16.44 -11.11
CA ARG A 4 9.10 16.16 -9.85
C ARG A 4 9.84 14.84 -9.98
N ARG A 5 10.96 14.74 -9.28
CA ARG A 5 11.80 13.54 -9.27
C ARG A 5 12.16 13.20 -7.83
N PHE A 6 12.18 11.91 -7.55
CA PHE A 6 12.71 11.41 -6.30
C PHE A 6 13.41 10.06 -6.51
N THR A 7 14.28 9.71 -5.58
CA THR A 7 15.11 8.52 -5.65
C THR A 7 14.73 7.57 -4.52
N CYS A 8 14.62 6.30 -4.85
CA CYS A 8 14.44 5.24 -3.87
C CYS A 8 15.61 4.27 -3.86
N SER A 9 16.02 3.81 -2.69
CA SER A 9 16.92 2.67 -2.54
C SER A 9 16.19 1.49 -1.88
N LEU A 10 16.68 0.28 -2.10
CA LEU A 10 16.09 -0.93 -1.53
C LEU A 10 16.49 -1.12 -0.07
N ILE A 11 15.48 -1.28 0.79
CA ILE A 11 15.67 -1.74 2.17
C ILE A 11 15.61 -3.27 2.21
N THR A 12 14.72 -3.86 1.40
CA THR A 12 14.50 -5.31 1.37
C THR A 12 14.47 -5.85 -0.06
N PRO A 13 14.79 -7.15 -0.27
CA PRO A 13 14.76 -7.79 -1.58
C PRO A 13 13.48 -7.52 -2.38
N LEU A 14 13.62 -6.99 -3.60
CA LEU A 14 12.50 -6.75 -4.51
C LEU A 14 12.38 -7.86 -5.55
N PHE A 15 11.23 -8.53 -5.54
CA PHE A 15 10.85 -9.57 -6.50
C PHE A 15 9.83 -9.02 -7.50
N SER A 16 10.26 -8.12 -8.40
CA SER A 16 9.40 -7.57 -9.45
C SER A 16 9.80 -8.07 -10.83
N TYR A 17 8.79 -8.49 -11.58
CA TYR A 17 8.90 -9.11 -12.88
C TYR A 17 7.73 -8.62 -13.71
N GLY A 18 7.94 -8.51 -15.01
CA GLY A 18 6.86 -8.16 -15.91
C GLY A 18 6.54 -9.22 -16.92
N ALA A 19 6.51 -8.83 -18.19
CA ALA A 19 6.11 -9.67 -19.31
C ALA A 19 7.10 -10.82 -19.50
N TYR A 20 8.35 -10.62 -19.10
CA TYR A 20 9.40 -11.63 -19.11
C TYR A 20 9.67 -12.10 -17.68
N PRO A 21 9.22 -13.31 -17.28
CA PRO A 21 9.33 -13.79 -15.90
C PRO A 21 10.76 -14.00 -15.40
N LYS A 22 11.74 -14.01 -16.30
CA LYS A 22 13.17 -14.16 -15.99
C LYS A 22 13.93 -12.83 -16.01
N LYS A 23 13.30 -11.73 -16.42
CA LYS A 23 13.91 -10.40 -16.43
C LYS A 23 13.27 -9.59 -15.33
N MET A 24 14.05 -9.29 -14.29
CA MET A 24 13.62 -8.36 -13.28
C MET A 24 13.44 -6.98 -13.90
N GLU A 25 12.28 -6.38 -13.62
CA GLU A 25 11.98 -5.02 -14.07
C GLU A 25 11.06 -4.34 -13.08
N PHE A 26 11.38 -3.10 -12.74
CA PHE A 26 10.49 -2.25 -11.96
C PHE A 26 9.63 -1.41 -12.92
N ARG A 27 8.30 -1.49 -12.75
CA ARG A 27 7.34 -0.89 -13.67
C ARG A 27 6.67 0.33 -13.05
N ALA A 28 6.60 1.42 -13.82
CA ALA A 28 5.79 2.58 -13.46
C ALA A 28 4.32 2.22 -13.18
N ALA A 29 3.77 1.22 -13.89
CA ALA A 29 2.41 0.73 -13.66
C ALA A 29 2.23 0.09 -12.26
N GLU A 30 3.26 -0.54 -11.72
CA GLU A 30 3.25 -1.15 -10.40
C GLU A 30 3.16 -0.07 -9.31
N LEU A 31 4.03 0.95 -9.39
CA LEU A 31 3.98 2.11 -8.50
C LEU A 31 2.65 2.84 -8.60
N LYS A 32 2.13 3.04 -9.82
CA LYS A 32 0.82 3.68 -10.02
C LYS A 32 -0.32 2.89 -9.38
N GLY A 33 -0.29 1.56 -9.50
CA GLY A 33 -1.25 0.67 -8.85
C GLY A 33 -1.17 0.77 -7.33
N LEU A 34 0.04 0.92 -6.79
CA LEU A 34 0.26 1.13 -5.36
C LEU A 34 -0.28 2.48 -4.88
N MET A 35 -0.03 3.56 -5.62
CA MET A 35 -0.60 4.89 -5.35
C MET A 35 -2.14 4.85 -5.31
N ARG A 36 -2.77 4.21 -6.30
CA ARG A 36 -4.23 3.99 -6.32
C ARG A 36 -4.71 3.18 -5.11
N TYR A 37 -3.94 2.18 -4.70
CA TYR A 37 -4.26 1.39 -3.51
C TYR A 37 -4.18 2.23 -2.24
N VAL A 38 -3.09 2.97 -2.02
CA VAL A 38 -2.90 3.84 -0.84
C VAL A 38 -3.99 4.91 -0.79
N TYR A 39 -4.26 5.59 -1.91
CA TYR A 39 -5.40 6.50 -2.03
C TYR A 39 -6.72 5.87 -1.54
N ARG A 40 -7.07 4.66 -2.02
CA ARG A 40 -8.32 4.00 -1.63
C ARG A 40 -8.41 3.63 -0.16
N ILE A 41 -7.31 3.21 0.47
CA ILE A 41 -7.31 2.81 1.89
C ILE A 41 -7.28 4.01 2.84
N THR A 42 -6.81 5.16 2.35
CA THR A 42 -6.77 6.42 3.10
C THR A 42 -8.10 7.18 3.04
N CYS A 43 -8.86 7.04 1.96
CA CYS A 43 -10.04 7.89 1.73
C CYS A 43 -11.31 7.37 2.43
N PRO A 44 -11.97 8.18 3.28
CA PRO A 44 -13.16 7.80 4.05
C PRO A 44 -14.47 7.99 3.26
N GLN A 45 -14.49 7.59 1.99
CA GLN A 45 -15.64 7.79 1.11
C GLN A 45 -16.41 6.49 0.85
N ASN A 46 -17.67 6.60 0.42
CA ASN A 46 -18.41 5.43 -0.08
C ASN A 46 -17.81 4.94 -1.42
N LYS A 47 -18.10 3.68 -1.80
CA LYS A 47 -17.51 3.04 -2.99
C LYS A 47 -17.79 3.80 -4.29
N LYS A 48 -18.97 4.40 -4.44
CA LYS A 48 -19.38 5.11 -5.66
C LYS A 48 -18.59 6.41 -5.82
N THR A 49 -18.54 7.23 -4.77
CA THR A 49 -17.75 8.47 -4.76
C THR A 49 -16.26 8.19 -4.90
N LEU A 50 -15.75 7.20 -4.18
CA LEU A 50 -14.33 6.81 -4.24
C LEU A 50 -13.90 6.43 -5.66
N LEU A 51 -14.69 5.60 -6.35
CA LEU A 51 -14.38 5.18 -7.73
C LEU A 51 -14.38 6.36 -8.69
N LYS A 52 -15.34 7.29 -8.55
CA LYS A 52 -15.41 8.49 -9.36
C LYS A 52 -14.16 9.37 -9.17
N ASN A 53 -13.81 9.66 -7.92
CA ASN A 53 -12.64 10.50 -7.61
C ASN A 53 -11.32 9.82 -8.05
N GLU A 54 -11.20 8.50 -7.84
CA GLU A 54 -10.05 7.73 -8.32
C GLU A 54 -9.89 7.80 -9.84
N ASN A 55 -10.99 7.70 -10.61
CA ASN A 55 -10.93 7.80 -12.07
C ASN A 55 -10.51 9.19 -12.55
N ILE A 56 -10.94 10.26 -11.87
CA ILE A 56 -10.50 11.63 -12.17
C ILE A 56 -8.99 11.79 -11.92
N LEU A 57 -8.48 11.25 -10.80
CA LEU A 57 -7.07 11.39 -10.40
C LEU A 57 -6.11 10.46 -11.16
N PHE A 58 -6.50 9.21 -11.41
CA PHE A 58 -5.59 8.19 -11.95
C PHE A 58 -5.96 7.71 -13.34
N GLY A 59 -7.04 8.24 -13.90
CA GLY A 59 -7.63 7.77 -15.13
C GLY A 59 -8.43 6.48 -14.97
N GLY A 60 -9.40 6.29 -15.86
CA GLY A 60 -10.28 5.15 -15.85
C GLY A 60 -10.99 4.98 -17.19
N VAL A 61 -11.34 3.74 -17.51
CA VAL A 61 -12.19 3.45 -18.67
C VAL A 61 -13.62 3.82 -18.29
N SER A 62 -14.25 4.71 -19.05
CA SER A 62 -15.70 4.87 -19.00
C SER A 62 -16.32 3.59 -19.53
N ASN A 63 -17.22 2.96 -18.77
CA ASN A 63 -17.98 1.82 -19.26
C ASN A 63 -18.98 2.32 -20.32
N SER A 64 -18.53 2.53 -21.56
CA SER A 64 -19.39 2.62 -22.75
C SER A 64 -19.83 1.20 -23.15
N GLY A 65 -20.44 0.49 -22.21
CA GLY A 65 -20.86 -0.90 -22.36
C GLY A 65 -22.12 -1.15 -21.55
N GLN A 66 -23.25 -0.74 -22.11
CA GLN A 66 -24.58 -1.18 -21.68
C GLN A 66 -24.59 -2.72 -21.61
N LYS A 67 -24.89 -3.27 -20.43
CA LYS A 67 -25.53 -4.58 -20.36
C LYS A 67 -26.99 -4.33 -20.05
N ASP A 68 -27.83 -4.48 -21.09
CA ASP A 68 -29.27 -4.61 -20.94
C ASP A 68 -29.57 -5.86 -20.11
N ASN A 69 -29.84 -5.64 -18.83
CA ASN A 69 -30.62 -6.59 -18.04
C ASN A 69 -32.00 -5.95 -17.92
N GLY A 70 -32.96 -6.47 -18.71
CA GLY A 70 -34.30 -5.92 -18.93
C GLY A 70 -35.20 -5.85 -17.70
N ASN A 71 -34.80 -5.12 -16.66
CA ASN A 71 -35.66 -4.82 -15.52
C ASN A 71 -35.36 -3.43 -14.96
N GLY A 72 -35.88 -2.42 -15.67
CA GLY A 72 -36.58 -1.24 -15.16
C GLY A 72 -35.91 -0.22 -14.22
N ASN A 73 -34.89 -0.55 -13.42
CA ASN A 73 -34.31 0.38 -12.47
C ASN A 73 -32.90 0.82 -12.88
N LYS A 74 -32.88 1.90 -13.67
CA LYS A 74 -31.69 2.62 -14.12
C LYS A 74 -31.12 3.46 -12.98
N VAL A 75 -29.97 3.09 -12.44
CA VAL A 75 -29.09 4.05 -11.75
C VAL A 75 -28.04 4.48 -12.77
N SER A 76 -28.32 5.55 -13.49
CA SER A 76 -27.35 6.25 -14.34
C SER A 76 -26.24 6.82 -13.44
N LEU A 77 -25.02 6.28 -13.58
CA LEU A 77 -23.83 7.04 -13.24
C LEU A 77 -23.67 8.11 -14.34
N PRO A 78 -23.34 9.38 -14.01
CA PRO A 78 -23.23 10.42 -15.02
C PRO A 78 -22.20 10.00 -16.07
N SER A 79 -22.68 9.81 -17.28
CA SER A 79 -21.93 9.73 -18.51
C SER A 79 -21.68 11.16 -18.98
N GLU A 80 -20.54 11.73 -18.59
CA GLU A 80 -19.99 12.93 -19.22
C GLU A 80 -18.49 12.69 -19.48
N GLY A 81 -18.11 12.84 -20.75
CA GLY A 81 -16.81 12.50 -21.32
C GLY A 81 -16.85 11.23 -22.19
N GLU A 82 -17.12 11.39 -23.49
CA GLU A 82 -17.12 10.31 -24.50
C GLU A 82 -15.77 9.60 -24.71
N ASN A 83 -14.74 9.95 -23.94
CA ASN A 83 -13.46 9.26 -23.91
C ASN A 83 -13.07 9.07 -22.45
N GLY A 84 -12.67 7.85 -22.06
CA GLY A 84 -12.25 7.56 -20.69
C GLY A 84 -11.24 8.60 -20.16
N TRP A 85 -11.23 8.82 -18.85
CA TRP A 85 -10.35 9.79 -18.22
C TRP A 85 -8.89 9.38 -18.45
N ALA A 86 -8.18 10.10 -19.31
CA ALA A 86 -6.74 9.93 -19.46
C ALA A 86 -6.09 10.37 -18.15
N SER A 87 -5.19 9.55 -17.60
CA SER A 87 -4.60 9.90 -16.32
C SER A 87 -3.81 11.21 -16.38
N PRO A 88 -4.04 12.16 -15.46
CA PRO A 88 -3.30 13.42 -15.39
C PRO A 88 -1.84 13.21 -14.99
N VAL A 89 -1.54 12.13 -14.24
CA VAL A 89 -0.19 11.78 -13.79
C VAL A 89 0.46 10.72 -14.67
N ARG A 90 1.66 11.02 -15.15
CA ARG A 90 2.55 10.11 -15.87
C ARG A 90 3.77 9.81 -15.02
N LEU A 91 4.10 8.53 -14.92
CA LEU A 91 5.22 8.02 -14.16
C LEU A 91 6.27 7.46 -15.10
N ARG A 92 7.52 7.84 -14.89
CA ARG A 92 8.69 7.18 -15.46
C ARG A 92 9.53 6.63 -14.32
N VAL A 93 10.00 5.41 -14.50
CA VAL A 93 10.76 4.67 -13.52
C VAL A 93 11.92 4.00 -14.24
N TRP A 94 13.13 4.11 -13.69
CA TRP A 94 14.32 3.45 -14.22
C TRP A 94 15.33 3.17 -13.12
N GLY A 95 16.36 2.39 -13.43
CA GLY A 95 17.36 1.94 -12.46
C GLY A 95 17.08 0.53 -11.94
N GLY A 96 17.85 0.14 -10.92
CA GLY A 96 17.85 -1.20 -10.35
C GLY A 96 18.56 -2.24 -11.22
N LYS A 97 19.32 -3.13 -10.58
CA LYS A 97 19.94 -4.30 -11.23
C LYS A 97 19.76 -5.54 -10.37
N GLY A 98 19.47 -6.66 -11.03
CA GLY A 98 19.41 -7.97 -10.38
C GLY A 98 20.75 -8.40 -9.83
N GLU A 99 20.81 -8.77 -8.55
CA GLU A 99 22.08 -9.13 -7.89
C GLU A 99 21.93 -10.26 -6.86
N GLY A 100 20.81 -10.96 -6.83
CA GLY A 100 20.62 -12.05 -5.88
C GLY A 100 19.57 -13.07 -6.33
N SER A 101 19.58 -14.22 -5.66
CA SER A 101 18.60 -15.28 -5.85
C SER A 101 18.35 -16.02 -4.54
N MET A 102 17.09 -16.35 -4.25
CA MET A 102 16.74 -17.13 -3.05
C MET A 102 15.44 -17.92 -3.26
N HIS A 103 15.21 -18.92 -2.40
CA HIS A 103 13.89 -19.54 -2.29
C HIS A 103 12.93 -18.58 -1.59
N LEU A 104 11.85 -18.21 -2.28
CA LEU A 104 10.79 -17.41 -1.69
C LEU A 104 9.75 -18.33 -1.03
N LEU A 105 9.58 -18.21 0.28
CA LEU A 105 8.66 -19.07 1.05
C LEU A 105 7.20 -18.68 0.77
N LEU A 106 6.63 -19.17 -0.33
CA LEU A 106 5.23 -18.99 -0.74
C LEU A 106 4.32 -20.12 -0.25
N HIS A 107 4.89 -21.28 0.03
CA HIS A 107 4.24 -22.52 0.44
C HIS A 107 4.91 -23.09 1.68
N ASP A 108 4.24 -24.01 2.38
CA ASP A 108 4.84 -24.74 3.48
C ASP A 108 6.18 -25.38 3.05
N LYS A 109 7.20 -25.29 3.93
CA LYS A 109 8.53 -25.90 3.69
C LYS A 109 8.42 -27.37 3.29
N LYS A 110 7.43 -28.10 3.85
CA LYS A 110 7.20 -29.53 3.60
C LYS A 110 6.74 -29.86 2.18
N ASN A 111 6.16 -28.91 1.45
CA ASN A 111 5.58 -29.19 0.14
C ASN A 111 6.63 -29.14 -0.99
N GLY A 112 7.85 -28.63 -0.75
CA GLY A 112 8.88 -28.49 -1.79
C GLY A 112 8.55 -27.52 -2.94
N LEU A 113 7.38 -26.87 -2.91
CA LEU A 113 6.87 -26.01 -3.99
C LEU A 113 7.39 -24.56 -3.95
N ASN A 114 8.36 -24.25 -3.08
CA ASN A 114 8.84 -22.88 -2.91
C ASN A 114 9.78 -22.48 -4.06
N PRO A 115 9.40 -21.49 -4.90
CA PRO A 115 10.16 -21.17 -6.09
C PRO A 115 11.50 -20.55 -5.73
N PHE A 116 12.53 -20.94 -6.48
CA PHE A 116 13.80 -20.22 -6.54
C PHE A 116 13.63 -19.01 -7.45
N MET A 117 13.91 -17.82 -6.94
CA MET A 117 13.62 -16.56 -7.62
C MET A 117 14.81 -15.61 -7.54
N GLU A 118 15.11 -14.95 -8.65
CA GLU A 118 16.03 -13.82 -8.66
C GLU A 118 15.38 -12.59 -8.01
N TYR A 119 16.19 -11.72 -7.43
CA TYR A 119 15.70 -10.48 -6.84
C TYR A 119 16.74 -9.37 -6.95
N MET A 120 16.23 -8.15 -6.88
CA MET A 120 17.05 -6.96 -6.76
C MET A 120 17.47 -6.83 -5.30
N LYS A 121 18.77 -7.01 -5.03
CA LYS A 121 19.34 -6.96 -3.68
C LYS A 121 19.69 -5.53 -3.28
N THR A 122 20.21 -4.76 -4.23
CA THR A 122 20.69 -3.40 -4.06
C THR A 122 20.26 -2.59 -5.28
N GLY A 123 20.39 -1.27 -5.17
CA GLY A 123 20.26 -0.37 -6.31
C GLY A 123 19.22 0.72 -6.09
N ASN A 124 19.45 1.81 -6.82
CA ASN A 124 18.57 2.97 -6.81
C ASN A 124 17.54 2.85 -7.93
N LEU A 125 16.31 3.19 -7.57
CA LEU A 125 15.17 3.36 -8.45
C LEU A 125 14.90 4.85 -8.56
N TYR A 126 14.99 5.38 -9.77
CA TYR A 126 14.74 6.78 -10.05
C TYR A 126 13.31 6.93 -10.55
N ILE A 127 12.56 7.82 -9.91
CA ILE A 127 11.15 8.04 -10.19
C ILE A 127 10.97 9.48 -10.67
N SER A 128 10.31 9.66 -11.81
CA SER A 128 9.89 10.95 -12.35
C SER A 128 8.37 10.97 -12.50
N LEU A 129 7.76 12.01 -11.95
CA LEU A 129 6.34 12.29 -12.04
C LEU A 129 6.14 13.51 -12.91
N LYS A 130 5.20 13.42 -13.84
CA LYS A 130 4.71 14.55 -14.62
C LYS A 130 3.21 14.66 -14.46
N CYS A 131 2.73 15.84 -14.13
CA CYS A 131 1.31 16.09 -13.93
C CYS A 131 0.80 17.11 -14.95
N ARG A 132 -0.36 16.83 -15.53
CA ARG A 132 -1.16 17.81 -16.27
C ARG A 132 -2.13 18.47 -15.29
N PRO A 133 -2.30 19.80 -15.34
CA PRO A 133 -3.33 20.46 -14.55
C PRO A 133 -4.68 19.80 -14.76
N ILE A 134 -5.39 19.52 -13.66
CA ILE A 134 -6.76 19.01 -13.72
C ILE A 134 -7.68 20.22 -13.66
N THR A 135 -8.29 20.57 -14.80
CA THR A 135 -9.31 21.61 -14.85
C THR A 135 -10.62 21.03 -14.34
N ALA A 136 -11.14 21.55 -13.23
CA ALA A 136 -12.46 21.16 -12.74
C ALA A 136 -13.54 21.67 -13.72
N GLU A 137 -14.45 20.79 -14.14
CA GLU A 137 -15.72 21.21 -14.72
C GLU A 137 -16.62 21.78 -13.62
N ARG A 138 -17.39 22.82 -13.94
CA ARG A 138 -18.32 23.46 -12.98
C ARG A 138 -19.33 22.42 -12.49
N GLY A 139 -19.50 22.30 -11.16
CA GLY A 139 -20.60 21.51 -10.55
C GLY A 139 -20.18 20.28 -9.73
N TYR A 140 -18.90 20.09 -9.41
CA TYR A 140 -18.44 19.00 -8.54
C TYR A 140 -18.06 19.50 -7.13
N ASP A 141 -18.54 18.79 -6.09
CA ASP A 141 -18.09 18.94 -4.69
C ASP A 141 -16.66 18.41 -4.44
N PHE A 142 -16.02 17.91 -5.49
CA PHE A 142 -14.66 17.41 -5.49
C PHE A 142 -13.77 18.46 -6.16
N TYR A 143 -12.67 18.84 -5.50
CA TYR A 143 -11.75 19.87 -5.99
C TYR A 143 -10.43 19.22 -6.49
N PRO A 144 -10.43 18.51 -7.64
CA PRO A 144 -9.26 17.79 -8.15
C PRO A 144 -8.08 18.71 -8.49
N GLN A 145 -8.32 20.02 -8.68
CA GLN A 145 -7.26 21.01 -8.89
C GLN A 145 -6.27 21.08 -7.71
N LYS A 146 -6.66 20.62 -6.52
CA LYS A 146 -5.75 20.51 -5.36
C LYS A 146 -4.80 19.30 -5.46
N ALA A 147 -5.03 18.37 -6.38
CA ALA A 147 -4.12 17.28 -6.70
C ALA A 147 -3.05 17.74 -7.70
N ASP A 148 -2.18 18.64 -7.26
CA ASP A 148 -1.03 19.10 -8.03
C ASP A 148 0.11 18.06 -8.06
N ILE A 149 1.23 18.43 -8.68
CA ILE A 149 2.38 17.52 -8.79
C ILE A 149 2.98 17.16 -7.42
N ASP A 150 2.91 18.07 -6.45
CA ASP A 150 3.48 17.85 -5.12
C ASP A 150 2.60 16.88 -4.34
N TRP A 151 1.27 16.98 -4.45
CA TRP A 151 0.35 15.98 -3.91
C TRP A 151 0.60 14.57 -4.48
N TYR A 152 0.80 14.44 -5.80
CA TYR A 152 1.13 13.14 -6.40
C TYR A 152 2.49 12.61 -5.94
N THR A 153 3.46 13.51 -5.71
CA THR A 153 4.80 13.15 -5.25
C THR A 153 4.75 12.64 -3.81
N ASP A 154 4.07 13.38 -2.93
CA ASP A 154 3.83 12.98 -1.54
C ASP A 154 3.06 11.66 -1.47
N LEU A 155 2.02 11.46 -2.29
CA LEU A 155 1.29 10.20 -2.34
C LEU A 155 2.18 9.04 -2.82
N ALA A 156 3.06 9.26 -3.80
CA ALA A 156 3.99 8.24 -4.28
C ALA A 156 5.01 7.85 -3.19
N MET A 157 5.56 8.83 -2.46
CA MET A 157 6.45 8.62 -1.33
C MET A 157 5.73 7.88 -0.18
N LEU A 158 4.53 8.31 0.19
CA LEU A 158 3.69 7.64 1.18
C LEU A 158 3.40 6.19 0.78
N SER A 159 3.15 5.95 -0.50
CA SER A 159 2.87 4.62 -1.03
C SER A 159 4.04 3.66 -0.84
N VAL A 160 5.27 4.12 -1.08
CA VAL A 160 6.45 3.27 -0.90
C VAL A 160 6.85 3.12 0.57
N MET A 161 6.52 4.08 1.43
CA MET A 161 6.76 3.99 2.88
C MET A 161 5.79 3.06 3.60
N LEU A 162 4.49 3.10 3.28
CA LEU A 162 3.46 2.28 3.94
C LEU A 162 3.36 0.86 3.40
N CYS A 163 3.94 0.60 2.23
CA CYS A 163 3.79 -0.66 1.53
C CYS A 163 5.13 -1.13 0.96
N GLY A 164 5.08 -1.98 -0.05
CA GLY A 164 6.25 -2.42 -0.80
C GLY A 164 5.85 -2.82 -2.20
N LEU A 165 6.84 -3.09 -3.02
CA LEU A 165 6.66 -3.50 -4.42
C LEU A 165 7.04 -4.96 -4.61
N GLY A 166 6.56 -5.55 -5.69
CA GLY A 166 6.85 -6.91 -6.10
C GLY A 166 6.10 -7.98 -5.29
N ARG A 167 6.55 -9.21 -5.47
CA ARG A 167 5.97 -10.38 -4.79
C ARG A 167 6.24 -10.33 -3.29
N ARG A 168 5.26 -10.76 -2.51
CA ARG A 168 5.29 -10.80 -1.03
C ARG A 168 5.51 -9.42 -0.38
N SER A 169 5.21 -8.34 -1.11
CA SER A 169 5.39 -6.96 -0.63
C SER A 169 4.66 -6.64 0.67
N ARG A 170 3.48 -7.22 0.86
CA ARG A 170 2.71 -7.11 2.10
C ARG A 170 3.37 -7.71 3.33
N LYS A 171 4.42 -8.50 3.12
CA LYS A 171 5.15 -9.23 4.15
C LYS A 171 6.62 -8.78 4.17
N GLY A 172 6.84 -7.48 3.93
CA GLY A 172 8.13 -6.83 4.12
C GLY A 172 9.08 -6.85 2.93
N ARG A 173 8.80 -7.59 1.85
CA ARG A 173 9.67 -7.62 0.66
C ARG A 173 9.46 -6.36 -0.20
N GLY A 174 10.48 -5.94 -0.95
CA GLY A 174 10.45 -4.77 -1.82
C GLY A 174 10.08 -3.45 -1.12
N SER A 175 10.44 -3.29 0.15
CA SER A 175 10.37 -2.01 0.85
C SER A 175 11.48 -1.10 0.37
N LEU A 176 11.14 0.18 0.20
CA LEU A 176 12.01 1.19 -0.35
C LEU A 176 12.21 2.33 0.65
N LYS A 177 13.43 2.86 0.69
CA LYS A 177 13.76 4.12 1.33
C LYS A 177 13.58 5.22 0.29
N VAL A 178 12.97 6.34 0.67
CA VAL A 178 12.95 7.57 -0.14
C VAL A 178 14.14 8.42 0.29
N GLU A 179 15.06 8.73 -0.62
CA GLU A 179 16.33 9.40 -0.26
C GLU A 179 16.16 10.87 0.11
N GLU A 180 15.10 11.50 -0.41
CA GLU A 180 14.73 12.88 -0.13
C GLU A 180 14.09 13.07 1.25
N LEU A 181 13.70 11.97 1.91
CA LEU A 181 13.14 11.99 3.26
C LEU A 181 14.18 11.45 4.25
N ARG A 182 14.53 12.28 5.22
CA ARG A 182 15.41 11.92 6.34
C ARG A 182 14.65 12.16 7.62
N PHE A 183 14.65 11.15 8.48
CA PHE A 183 13.96 11.17 9.75
C PHE A 183 14.97 10.82 10.84
N VAL A 184 14.99 11.59 11.91
CA VAL A 184 15.80 11.31 13.09
C VAL A 184 15.35 9.98 13.70
N ASP A 185 14.04 9.82 13.92
CA ASP A 185 13.44 8.66 14.56
C ASP A 185 12.11 8.25 13.89
N SER A 186 11.47 7.21 14.44
CA SER A 186 10.17 6.75 13.96
C SER A 186 9.02 7.73 14.23
N SER A 187 9.16 8.61 15.22
CA SER A 187 8.14 9.61 15.56
C SER A 187 8.05 10.67 14.47
N GLU A 188 9.19 11.20 14.02
CA GLU A 188 9.22 12.18 12.91
C GLU A 188 8.67 11.56 11.61
N ALA A 189 9.02 10.30 11.32
CA ALA A 189 8.46 9.57 10.20
C ALA A 189 6.94 9.40 10.32
N ALA A 190 6.44 9.11 11.54
CA ALA A 190 5.01 8.98 11.81
C ALA A 190 4.26 10.31 11.64
N GLU A 191 4.87 11.43 12.03
CA GLU A 191 4.32 12.77 11.82
C GLU A 191 4.17 13.08 10.33
N TRP A 192 5.21 12.81 9.54
CA TRP A 192 5.18 13.00 8.09
C TRP A 192 4.10 12.12 7.43
N ILE A 193 4.03 10.83 7.79
CA ILE A 193 3.02 9.90 7.29
C ILE A 193 1.61 10.41 7.65
N CYS A 194 1.38 10.82 8.89
CA CYS A 194 0.08 11.31 9.36
C CYS A 194 -0.34 12.57 8.61
N ARG A 195 0.58 13.49 8.36
CA ARG A 195 0.33 14.71 7.56
C ARG A 195 -0.11 14.36 6.13
N VAL A 196 0.63 13.48 5.43
CA VAL A 196 0.31 13.13 4.04
C VAL A 196 -0.98 12.30 3.94
N LEU A 197 -1.26 11.46 4.93
CA LEU A 197 -2.56 10.77 5.05
C LEU A 197 -3.72 11.77 5.18
N ASN A 198 -3.57 12.78 6.02
CA ASN A 198 -4.58 13.83 6.18
C ASN A 198 -4.74 14.65 4.88
N GLN A 199 -3.65 15.06 4.23
CA GLN A 199 -3.73 15.75 2.94
C GLN A 199 -4.47 14.92 1.87
N THR A 200 -4.17 13.62 1.80
CA THR A 200 -4.83 12.68 0.88
C THR A 200 -6.32 12.50 1.21
N ALA A 201 -6.66 12.33 2.49
CA ALA A 201 -8.03 12.15 2.95
C ALA A 201 -8.88 13.41 2.78
N CYS A 202 -8.32 14.60 3.05
CA CYS A 202 -8.99 15.88 2.86
C CYS A 202 -9.32 16.14 1.39
N LEU A 203 -8.43 15.78 0.46
CA LEU A 203 -8.73 15.85 -0.97
C LEU A 203 -9.92 14.94 -1.35
N CYS A 204 -10.02 13.78 -0.71
CA CYS A 204 -11.08 12.82 -0.97
C CYS A 204 -12.44 13.18 -0.40
N SER A 205 -12.48 13.99 0.65
CA SER A 205 -13.70 14.28 1.38
C SER A 205 -14.33 15.60 0.95
N ASN A 206 -15.66 15.61 0.88
CA ASN A 206 -16.44 16.83 0.73
C ASN A 206 -16.68 17.51 2.10
N GLU A 207 -16.28 16.87 3.20
CA GLU A 207 -16.42 17.40 4.54
C GLU A 207 -15.34 18.46 4.79
N ASN A 208 -15.71 19.58 5.43
CA ASN A 208 -14.79 20.60 5.93
C ASN A 208 -14.01 20.11 7.18
N ALA A 209 -13.60 18.84 7.19
CA ALA A 209 -12.76 18.30 8.24
C ALA A 209 -11.29 18.56 7.89
N GLU A 210 -10.57 19.20 8.81
CA GLU A 210 -9.14 19.46 8.64
C GLU A 210 -8.28 18.21 8.87
N ARG A 211 -8.84 17.19 9.56
CA ARG A 211 -8.12 15.98 9.97
C ARG A 211 -9.03 14.75 9.92
N PHE A 212 -8.52 13.69 9.34
CA PHE A 212 -9.12 12.36 9.27
C PHE A 212 -8.31 11.29 10.01
N TYR A 213 -7.04 11.59 10.30
CA TYR A 213 -6.09 10.74 11.00
C TYR A 213 -5.40 11.51 12.11
N MET A 214 -5.08 10.82 13.20
CA MET A 214 -4.37 11.37 14.35
C MET A 214 -3.22 10.46 14.74
N LEU A 215 -2.08 11.08 15.08
CA LEU A 215 -0.94 10.41 15.69
C LEU A 215 -1.06 10.49 17.21
N SER A 216 -1.01 9.34 17.89
CA SER A 216 -0.96 9.25 19.35
C SER A 216 -0.14 8.04 19.77
N LYS A 217 0.83 8.22 20.67
CA LYS A 217 1.68 7.13 21.21
C LYS A 217 2.28 6.23 20.12
N GLU A 218 2.90 6.84 19.10
CA GLU A 218 3.52 6.13 17.95
C GLU A 218 2.53 5.26 17.15
N GLN A 219 1.24 5.60 17.20
CA GLN A 219 0.20 4.95 16.42
C GLN A 219 -0.62 6.00 15.68
N ILE A 220 -0.86 5.78 14.39
CA ILE A 220 -1.77 6.60 13.60
C ILE A 220 -3.12 5.88 13.55
N THR A 221 -4.20 6.57 13.93
CA THR A 221 -5.57 6.03 13.88
C THR A 221 -6.51 6.97 13.12
N PRO A 222 -7.55 6.43 12.45
CA PRO A 222 -8.58 7.25 11.85
C PRO A 222 -9.46 7.90 12.92
N LEU A 223 -9.88 9.14 12.67
CA LEU A 223 -10.87 9.88 13.46
C LEU A 223 -12.32 9.58 13.03
N PHE A 224 -12.49 8.71 12.03
CA PHE A 224 -13.76 8.23 11.51
C PHE A 224 -13.92 6.73 11.78
N ASN A 225 -15.17 6.24 11.79
CA ASN A 225 -15.43 4.81 11.96
C ASN A 225 -15.08 4.03 10.69
N SER A 226 -13.83 3.55 10.58
CA SER A 226 -13.37 2.76 9.43
C SER A 226 -14.12 1.44 9.24
N LYS A 227 -14.75 0.88 10.29
CA LYS A 227 -15.46 -0.41 10.25
C LYS A 227 -16.75 -0.36 9.45
N ILE A 228 -17.29 0.81 9.12
CA ILE A 228 -18.48 0.92 8.25
C ILE A 228 -18.16 0.54 6.80
N PHE A 229 -16.87 0.51 6.42
CA PHE A 229 -16.45 0.27 5.06
C PHE A 229 -16.17 -1.23 4.80
N PHE A 230 -16.97 -1.83 3.91
CA PHE A 230 -16.73 -3.18 3.37
C PHE A 230 -15.70 -3.17 2.21
N ARG A 231 -14.61 -2.44 2.40
CA ARG A 231 -13.37 -2.47 1.58
C ARG A 231 -12.16 -2.25 2.49
N PRO A 232 -10.93 -2.55 2.04
CA PRO A 232 -9.72 -2.16 2.77
C PRO A 232 -9.70 -0.66 3.02
N VAL A 233 -9.65 -0.28 4.30
CA VAL A 233 -9.47 1.09 4.80
C VAL A 233 -8.56 0.99 6.02
N ILE A 234 -7.66 1.96 6.20
CA ILE A 234 -6.72 1.97 7.33
C ILE A 234 -7.50 1.93 8.65
N GLN A 235 -7.18 0.95 9.49
CA GLN A 235 -7.68 0.82 10.87
C GLN A 235 -6.70 1.42 11.86
N LYS A 236 -5.40 1.19 11.63
CA LYS A 236 -4.29 1.81 12.36
C LYS A 236 -2.98 1.61 11.61
N ILE A 237 -2.01 2.45 11.90
CA ILE A 237 -0.61 2.25 11.54
C ILE A 237 0.21 2.24 12.83
N GLN A 238 1.02 1.21 13.02
CA GLN A 238 1.90 1.07 14.19
C GLN A 238 3.35 1.00 13.73
N PHE A 239 4.24 1.56 14.54
CA PHE A 239 5.67 1.54 14.33
C PHE A 239 6.29 0.53 15.30
N GLY A 240 7.09 -0.38 14.79
CA GLY A 240 7.80 -1.36 15.62
C GLY A 240 9.19 -0.86 16.02
N ARG A 241 9.96 -1.72 16.66
CA ARG A 241 11.26 -1.32 17.18
C ARG A 241 12.29 -1.14 16.07
N SER A 242 13.00 -0.01 16.09
CA SER A 242 14.16 0.22 15.22
C SER A 242 15.22 -0.87 15.36
N MET A 243 15.80 -1.28 14.23
CA MET A 243 16.82 -2.32 14.15
C MET A 243 17.91 -1.96 13.15
N ASN A 244 19.10 -2.52 13.32
CA ASN A 244 20.18 -2.35 12.34
C ASN A 244 19.80 -2.99 10.98
N GLN A 245 20.27 -2.39 9.89
CA GLN A 245 20.02 -2.87 8.51
C GLN A 245 20.37 -4.37 8.34
N GLU A 246 21.40 -4.86 8.99
CA GLU A 246 21.84 -6.27 8.94
C GLU A 246 20.79 -7.25 9.50
N LYS A 247 19.96 -6.80 10.46
CA LYS A 247 18.93 -7.63 11.09
C LYS A 247 17.66 -7.76 10.23
N VAL A 248 17.48 -6.91 9.22
CA VAL A 248 16.28 -6.86 8.38
C VAL A 248 16.03 -8.20 7.68
N MET A 249 17.07 -8.87 7.18
CA MET A 249 16.91 -10.19 6.53
C MET A 249 16.47 -11.29 7.52
N THR A 250 16.99 -11.26 8.74
CA THR A 250 16.56 -12.17 9.82
C THR A 250 15.11 -11.89 10.22
N TYR A 251 14.73 -10.61 10.24
CA TYR A 251 13.36 -10.16 10.49
C TYR A 251 12.38 -10.69 9.45
N LEU A 252 12.72 -10.54 8.16
CA LEU A 252 11.93 -11.07 7.05
C LEU A 252 11.81 -12.61 7.10
N THR A 253 12.88 -13.30 7.49
CA THR A 253 12.85 -14.74 7.71
C THR A 253 11.87 -15.12 8.83
N ALA A 254 11.85 -14.34 9.92
CA ALA A 254 10.87 -14.55 10.99
C ALA A 254 9.43 -14.33 10.51
N ILE A 255 9.17 -13.29 9.70
CA ILE A 255 7.86 -13.06 9.06
C ILE A 255 7.45 -14.28 8.24
N ASP A 256 8.36 -14.76 7.38
CA ASP A 256 8.12 -15.90 6.50
C ASP A 256 7.78 -17.15 7.33
N GLU A 257 8.57 -17.48 8.34
CA GLU A 257 8.32 -18.64 9.21
C GLU A 257 7.00 -18.53 9.97
N LEU A 258 6.67 -17.35 10.51
CA LEU A 258 5.45 -17.12 11.26
C LEU A 258 4.19 -17.20 10.39
N CYS A 259 4.26 -16.79 9.12
CA CYS A 259 3.13 -16.91 8.19
C CYS A 259 2.78 -18.38 7.87
N HIS A 260 3.75 -19.28 7.94
CA HIS A 260 3.60 -20.71 7.61
C HIS A 260 3.51 -21.61 8.84
N ASP A 261 3.54 -21.04 10.05
CA ASP A 261 3.39 -21.81 11.28
C ASP A 261 1.91 -22.21 11.49
N LYS A 262 1.59 -23.43 11.06
CA LYS A 262 0.25 -24.04 11.14
C LYS A 262 -0.27 -24.20 12.56
N LEU A 263 0.60 -24.14 13.57
CA LEU A 263 0.23 -24.44 14.96
C LEU A 263 -0.45 -23.27 15.69
N LYS A 264 -0.54 -22.08 15.06
CA LYS A 264 -1.05 -20.87 15.72
C LYS A 264 -2.54 -20.61 15.62
N PHE A 265 -3.17 -20.90 14.48
CA PHE A 265 -4.53 -20.44 14.24
C PHE A 265 -5.51 -21.61 14.38
N LYS A 266 -6.25 -21.62 15.49
CA LYS A 266 -7.28 -22.64 15.78
C LYS A 266 -8.42 -22.59 14.76
N ASN A 267 -8.69 -21.42 14.17
CA ASN A 267 -9.75 -21.22 13.19
C ASN A 267 -9.22 -20.75 11.80
N PRO A 268 -9.70 -21.34 10.68
CA PRO A 268 -9.40 -20.87 9.32
C PRO A 268 -9.60 -19.37 9.06
N VAL A 269 -10.55 -18.72 9.74
CA VAL A 269 -10.83 -17.28 9.62
C VAL A 269 -9.69 -16.42 10.18
N GLU A 270 -9.08 -16.84 11.29
CA GLU A 270 -7.94 -16.15 11.91
C GLU A 270 -6.70 -16.25 11.01
N ALA A 271 -6.47 -17.43 10.43
CA ALA A 271 -5.38 -17.63 9.48
C ALA A 271 -5.57 -16.81 8.18
N ALA A 272 -6.82 -16.50 7.80
CA ALA A 272 -7.09 -15.67 6.62
C ALA A 272 -6.68 -14.20 6.86
N ALA A 273 -6.81 -13.69 8.09
CA ALA A 273 -6.41 -12.32 8.47
C ALA A 273 -4.90 -12.07 8.41
N THR A 274 -4.08 -13.12 8.46
CA THR A 274 -2.62 -13.03 8.27
C THR A 274 -2.17 -13.39 6.85
N GLY A 275 -3.08 -13.92 6.03
CA GLY A 275 -2.90 -14.23 4.60
C GLY A 275 -2.64 -15.72 4.34
N ARG A 276 -3.70 -16.49 4.06
CA ARG A 276 -3.64 -17.93 3.74
C ARG A 276 -4.15 -18.24 2.32
N GLY A 277 -3.70 -19.39 1.79
CA GLY A 277 -3.82 -19.77 0.38
C GLY A 277 -5.16 -20.35 -0.11
N LYS A 278 -6.17 -20.63 0.72
CA LYS A 278 -7.49 -21.13 0.26
C LYS A 278 -8.65 -20.75 1.22
N PRO A 279 -9.65 -19.98 0.75
CA PRO A 279 -9.59 -19.12 -0.44
C PRO A 279 -8.41 -18.15 -0.31
N ARG A 280 -7.76 -17.78 -1.43
CA ARG A 280 -6.58 -16.89 -1.41
C ARG A 280 -6.98 -15.49 -0.97
N LEU A 281 -7.07 -15.26 0.34
CA LEU A 281 -7.28 -13.93 0.87
C LEU A 281 -5.94 -13.21 0.91
N ALA A 282 -5.95 -12.06 0.27
CA ALA A 282 -4.86 -11.14 0.20
C ALA A 282 -4.62 -10.58 1.63
N SER A 283 -3.41 -10.69 2.21
CA SER A 283 -3.18 -10.23 3.59
C SER A 283 -3.62 -8.78 3.84
N PRO A 284 -4.44 -8.54 4.87
CA PRO A 284 -4.90 -7.21 5.32
C PRO A 284 -3.95 -6.55 6.36
N LEU A 285 -2.74 -7.06 6.49
CA LEU A 285 -1.64 -6.43 7.23
C LEU A 285 -0.49 -6.20 6.25
N TRP A 286 -0.14 -4.94 6.03
CA TRP A 286 1.10 -4.57 5.36
C TRP A 286 2.20 -4.44 6.40
N ILE A 287 3.34 -5.06 6.11
CA ILE A 287 4.59 -4.86 6.84
C ILE A 287 5.53 -4.21 5.83
N SER A 288 5.97 -3.00 6.10
CA SER A 288 7.01 -2.29 5.36
C SER A 288 8.12 -1.86 6.31
N PHE A 289 9.14 -1.20 5.80
CA PHE A 289 10.25 -0.70 6.58
C PHE A 289 10.55 0.73 6.18
N ILE A 290 10.93 1.55 7.14
CA ILE A 290 11.42 2.92 6.94
C ILE A 290 12.82 3.03 7.51
N ASN A 291 13.66 3.85 6.89
CA ASN A 291 14.96 4.21 7.45
C ASN A 291 14.85 5.51 8.24
N THR A 292 15.49 5.53 9.39
CA THR A 292 15.70 6.67 10.27
C THR A 292 17.18 6.71 10.65
N ASP A 293 17.63 7.77 11.31
CA ASP A 293 19.00 7.85 11.82
C ASP A 293 19.26 6.82 12.93
N GLU A 294 18.21 6.38 13.64
CA GLU A 294 18.25 5.26 14.60
C GLU A 294 18.30 3.86 13.98
N GLY A 295 18.12 3.74 12.66
CA GLY A 295 18.17 2.47 11.93
C GLY A 295 16.93 2.22 11.07
N VAL A 296 16.48 0.96 11.04
CA VAL A 296 15.35 0.51 10.21
C VAL A 296 14.18 0.19 11.12
N CYS A 297 13.09 0.94 10.99
CA CYS A 297 11.87 0.72 11.76
C CYS A 297 10.83 -0.02 10.89
N PRO A 298 10.27 -1.14 11.36
CA PRO A 298 9.16 -1.81 10.69
C PRO A 298 7.86 -1.01 10.88
N VAL A 299 7.08 -0.87 9.82
CA VAL A 299 5.79 -0.17 9.82
C VAL A 299 4.68 -1.15 9.51
N TYR A 300 3.66 -1.18 10.38
CA TYR A 300 2.52 -2.07 10.28
C TYR A 300 1.28 -1.30 9.88
N THR A 301 0.83 -1.43 8.64
CA THR A 301 -0.42 -0.83 8.19
C THR A 301 -1.54 -1.86 8.21
N PHE A 302 -2.44 -1.70 9.18
CA PHE A 302 -3.63 -2.54 9.34
C PHE A 302 -4.76 -1.94 8.51
N VAL A 303 -5.34 -2.74 7.62
CA VAL A 303 -6.52 -2.35 6.85
C VAL A 303 -7.69 -3.28 7.16
N ASN A 304 -8.93 -2.85 6.95
CA ASN A 304 -10.09 -3.72 7.09
C ASN A 304 -9.87 -5.05 6.35
N ALA A 305 -9.95 -6.15 7.09
CA ALA A 305 -9.82 -7.49 6.56
C ALA A 305 -11.18 -7.99 6.10
N ILE A 306 -11.32 -8.29 4.81
CA ILE A 306 -12.62 -8.60 4.20
C ILE A 306 -12.53 -9.88 3.38
N ASP A 307 -13.35 -10.86 3.74
CA ASP A 307 -13.56 -12.09 2.98
C ASP A 307 -15.00 -12.16 2.51
N ARG A 308 -15.23 -12.24 1.18
CA ARG A 308 -16.57 -12.36 0.56
C ARG A 308 -17.61 -11.41 1.17
N SER A 309 -17.25 -10.13 1.33
CA SER A 309 -18.10 -9.06 1.90
C SER A 309 -18.36 -9.15 3.40
N LYS A 310 -17.68 -10.04 4.13
CA LYS A 310 -17.68 -10.07 5.59
C LYS A 310 -16.37 -9.52 6.12
N GLN A 311 -16.44 -8.66 7.12
CA GLN A 311 -15.25 -8.30 7.88
C GLN A 311 -14.84 -9.48 8.75
N ILE A 312 -13.55 -9.78 8.73
CA ILE A 312 -12.90 -10.75 9.62
C ILE A 312 -11.90 -9.98 10.48
N ASP A 313 -11.59 -10.45 11.70
CA ASP A 313 -10.58 -9.81 12.55
C ASP A 313 -10.75 -8.26 12.64
N ALA A 314 -12.00 -7.81 12.80
CA ALA A 314 -12.37 -6.40 12.69
C ALA A 314 -11.78 -5.54 13.83
N ASP A 315 -11.45 -6.16 14.95
CA ASP A 315 -10.73 -5.61 16.10
C ASP A 315 -9.21 -5.73 15.99
N CYS A 316 -8.69 -6.34 14.91
CA CYS A 316 -7.27 -6.59 14.66
C CYS A 316 -6.58 -7.57 15.61
N LYS A 317 -7.32 -8.28 16.48
CA LYS A 317 -6.74 -9.10 17.55
C LYS A 317 -5.72 -10.13 17.05
N VAL A 318 -6.04 -10.82 15.96
CA VAL A 318 -5.18 -11.88 15.40
C VAL A 318 -3.91 -11.28 14.78
N ARG A 319 -4.06 -10.15 14.09
CA ARG A 319 -2.93 -9.45 13.48
C ARG A 319 -2.04 -8.78 14.53
N ASP A 320 -2.61 -8.31 15.63
CA ASP A 320 -1.86 -7.78 16.77
C ASP A 320 -1.04 -8.89 17.43
N GLU A 321 -1.65 -10.05 17.69
CA GLU A 321 -0.92 -11.21 18.21
C GLU A 321 0.22 -11.65 17.27
N PHE A 322 0.00 -11.57 15.95
CA PHE A 322 1.03 -11.84 14.97
C PHE A 322 2.21 -10.86 15.08
N VAL A 323 1.93 -9.55 15.17
CA VAL A 323 2.96 -8.50 15.31
C VAL A 323 3.71 -8.67 16.64
N ASP A 324 3.01 -8.89 17.75
CA ASP A 324 3.62 -9.10 19.06
C ASP A 324 4.57 -10.30 19.07
N LEU A 325 4.17 -11.41 18.44
CA LEU A 325 4.99 -12.60 18.35
C LEU A 325 6.22 -12.39 17.44
N LEU A 326 6.07 -11.59 16.39
CA LEU A 326 7.16 -11.22 15.49
C LEU A 326 8.20 -10.34 16.21
N GLU A 327 7.76 -9.29 16.89
CA GLU A 327 8.61 -8.40 17.69
C GLU A 327 9.32 -9.16 18.82
N LYS A 328 8.61 -10.05 19.54
CA LYS A 328 9.21 -10.89 20.59
C LYS A 328 10.28 -11.84 20.04
N ARG A 329 10.04 -12.47 18.88
CA ARG A 329 10.97 -13.43 18.26
C ARG A 329 12.24 -12.76 17.77
N THR A 330 12.13 -11.54 17.27
CA THR A 330 13.25 -10.77 16.71
C THR A 330 14.05 -10.02 17.78
N LYS A 331 13.45 -9.71 18.94
CA LYS A 331 14.18 -9.22 20.11
C LYS A 331 15.21 -10.23 20.66
N ARG A 332 14.94 -11.53 20.53
CA ARG A 332 15.78 -12.62 21.07
C ARG A 332 16.91 -13.08 20.12
N ARG A 333 16.95 -12.56 18.88
CA ARG A 333 17.90 -12.96 17.82
C ARG A 333 18.85 -11.82 17.45
#